data_AF-A0A7W9G7R5-F1
#
_entry.id   AF-A0A7W9G7R5-F1
#
_cell.length_a   1.000
_cell.length_b   1.000
_cell.length_c   1.000
_cell.angle_alpha   90.00
_cell.angle_beta   90.00
_cell.angle_gamma   90.00
#
_symmetry.space_group_name_H-M   'P 1'
#
loop_
_entity.id
_entity.type
_entity.pdbx_description
1 polymer ?
#
loop_
_entity_poly.entity_id
_entity_poly.type
_entity_poly.pdbx_seq_one_letter_code
_entity_poly.pdbx_strand_id
1 'polypeptide(L)'
;MDADRAAWEQRSVVRVVPPVEPRKLAKVPFVELADGRLQGVVSSGSDIERVYVSSITAGTHALSCSTNNNRPCGALHGYACKHIHQLADEAVLQYGLDRVSRYLGVEVPEGQSLMSAIKGPVERTPAAVVFSRFLRHLAYLEVPDSTEPLAELHWFPATRAVR
;
A
#
# COMPACT_ATOMS: atom_id res chain seq x y z
N MET A 1 -5.78 46.08 11.40
CA MET A 1 -5.56 44.77 12.04
C MET A 1 -6.32 43.77 11.19
N ASP A 2 -5.64 43.18 10.20
CA ASP A 2 -6.26 42.31 9.20
C ASP A 2 -6.40 40.89 9.77
N ALA A 3 -7.58 40.61 10.31
CA ALA A 3 -7.98 39.26 10.72
C ALA A 3 -7.93 38.25 9.55
N ASP A 4 -8.06 38.72 8.30
CA ASP A 4 -8.02 37.88 7.10
C ASP A 4 -6.63 37.30 6.78
N ARG A 5 -5.55 37.98 7.17
CA ARG A 5 -4.18 37.48 6.94
C ARG A 5 -3.84 36.30 7.85
N ALA A 6 -4.41 36.26 9.05
CA ALA A 6 -4.21 35.17 10.01
C ALA A 6 -5.00 33.90 9.66
N ALA A 7 -6.12 34.03 8.93
CA ALA A 7 -6.95 32.89 8.51
C ALA A 7 -6.28 32.03 7.42
N TRP A 8 -5.50 32.64 6.51
CA TRP A 8 -4.77 31.90 5.47
C TRP A 8 -3.53 31.14 5.97
N GLU A 9 -3.05 31.44 7.18
CA GLU A 9 -1.97 30.69 7.83
C GLU A 9 -2.47 29.39 8.49
N GLN A 10 -3.79 29.19 8.61
CA GLN A 10 -4.40 27.89 8.93
C GLN A 10 -4.44 27.01 7.66
N ARG A 11 -3.24 26.81 7.14
CA ARG A 11 -2.89 26.04 5.95
C ARG A 11 -3.42 24.62 6.09
N SER A 12 -3.91 24.09 4.97
CA SER A 12 -4.31 22.69 4.79
C SER A 12 -3.46 21.73 5.65
N VAL A 13 -4.09 21.09 6.64
CA VAL A 13 -3.47 20.05 7.48
C VAL A 13 -3.15 18.77 6.70
N VAL A 14 -3.43 18.74 5.39
CA VAL A 14 -3.01 17.66 4.51
C VAL A 14 -1.51 17.78 4.32
N ARG A 15 -0.77 16.95 5.08
CA ARG A 15 0.66 16.73 4.88
C ARG A 15 0.88 16.44 3.39
N VAL A 16 1.67 17.27 2.72
CA VAL A 16 2.11 17.03 1.35
C VAL A 16 2.76 15.65 1.33
N VAL A 17 2.12 14.71 0.64
CA VAL A 17 2.68 13.37 0.45
C VAL A 17 3.83 13.54 -0.53
N PRO A 18 5.05 13.07 -0.21
CA PRO A 18 6.15 13.11 -1.17
C PRO A 18 5.73 12.41 -2.47
N PRO A 19 6.28 12.83 -3.63
CA PRO A 19 6.03 12.14 -4.89
C PRO A 19 6.23 10.64 -4.74
N VAL A 20 5.32 9.86 -5.31
CA VAL A 20 5.37 8.40 -5.24
C VAL A 20 6.64 7.92 -5.95
N GLU A 21 7.50 7.23 -5.21
CA GLU A 21 8.70 6.59 -5.78
C GLU A 21 8.30 5.61 -6.90
N PRO A 22 9.08 5.53 -8.01
CA PRO A 22 8.78 4.62 -9.11
C PRO A 22 8.56 3.20 -8.63
N ARG A 23 7.34 2.68 -8.86
CA ARG A 23 6.91 1.36 -8.38
C ARG A 23 7.69 0.25 -9.04
N LYS A 24 8.06 -0.79 -8.27
CA LYS A 24 8.66 -2.02 -8.80
C LYS A 24 7.59 -2.96 -9.36
N LEU A 25 6.86 -2.52 -10.40
CA LEU A 25 5.69 -3.21 -10.94
C LEU A 25 5.95 -4.69 -11.32
N ALA A 26 7.15 -5.02 -11.80
CA ALA A 26 7.53 -6.39 -12.13
C ALA A 26 7.66 -7.32 -10.90
N LYS A 27 7.92 -6.76 -9.71
CA LYS A 27 8.11 -7.51 -8.46
C LYS A 27 6.87 -7.45 -7.57
N VAL A 28 6.35 -6.26 -7.32
CA VAL A 28 5.16 -6.02 -6.48
C VAL A 28 4.21 -5.13 -7.27
N PRO A 29 3.37 -5.70 -8.16
CA PRO A 29 2.44 -4.92 -8.96
C PRO A 29 1.35 -4.21 -8.15
N PHE A 30 1.07 -4.69 -6.92
CA PHE A 30 0.00 -4.15 -6.10
C PHE A 30 0.33 -4.26 -4.62
N VAL A 31 0.15 -3.16 -3.90
CA VAL A 31 0.24 -3.08 -2.44
C VAL A 31 -0.82 -2.08 -1.97
N GLU A 32 -1.48 -2.36 -0.86
CA GLU A 32 -2.44 -1.46 -0.24
C GLU A 32 -2.52 -1.66 1.28
N LEU A 33 -2.97 -0.61 1.96
CA LEU A 33 -3.41 -0.65 3.35
C LEU A 33 -4.93 -0.59 3.34
N ALA A 34 -5.59 -1.74 3.45
CA ALA A 34 -7.05 -1.85 3.39
C ALA A 34 -7.57 -2.99 4.27
N ASP A 35 -8.81 -2.84 4.73
CA ASP A 35 -9.56 -3.90 5.44
C ASP A 35 -8.79 -4.51 6.64
N GLY A 36 -8.03 -3.68 7.37
CA GLY A 36 -7.23 -4.13 8.51
C GLY A 36 -6.01 -4.95 8.14
N ARG A 37 -5.54 -4.89 6.88
CA ARG A 37 -4.34 -5.61 6.42
C ARG A 37 -3.43 -4.72 5.57
N LEU A 38 -2.13 -4.93 5.72
CA LEU A 38 -1.20 -4.68 4.63
C LEU A 38 -1.33 -5.86 3.68
N GLN A 39 -1.77 -5.63 2.44
CA GLN A 39 -2.04 -6.71 1.49
C GLN A 39 -1.61 -6.33 0.07
N GLY A 40 -1.36 -7.32 -0.76
CA GLY A 40 -0.96 -7.06 -2.13
C GLY A 40 -0.72 -8.29 -2.98
N VAL A 41 -0.24 -8.04 -4.19
CA VAL A 41 0.14 -9.03 -5.19
C VAL A 41 1.64 -8.91 -5.44
N VAL A 42 2.33 -10.04 -5.39
CA VAL A 42 3.79 -10.18 -5.54
C VAL A 42 4.07 -11.20 -6.64
N SER A 43 5.00 -10.92 -7.53
CA SER A 43 5.35 -11.86 -8.60
C SER A 43 6.07 -13.10 -8.06
N SER A 44 5.88 -14.26 -8.70
CA SER A 44 6.58 -15.50 -8.33
C SER A 44 8.09 -15.40 -8.55
N GLY A 45 8.53 -14.53 -9.47
CA GLY A 45 9.91 -14.39 -9.95
C GLY A 45 10.45 -15.56 -10.77
N SER A 46 9.85 -16.75 -10.64
CA SER A 46 10.20 -17.97 -11.38
C SER A 46 9.26 -18.30 -12.55
N ASP A 47 8.11 -17.64 -12.58
CA ASP A 47 6.99 -17.93 -13.48
C ASP A 47 6.19 -16.63 -13.61
N ILE A 48 6.07 -16.12 -14.84
CA ILE A 48 5.44 -14.83 -15.11
C ILE A 48 3.91 -14.90 -14.99
N GLU A 49 3.32 -16.09 -15.18
CA GLU A 49 1.88 -16.30 -15.10
C GLU A 49 1.41 -16.51 -13.65
N ARG A 50 2.35 -16.67 -12.72
CA ARG A 50 2.05 -16.94 -11.32
C ARG A 50 2.37 -15.74 -10.44
N VAL A 51 1.35 -15.34 -9.69
CA VAL A 51 1.47 -14.34 -8.63
C VAL A 51 1.09 -14.93 -7.28
N TYR A 52 1.69 -14.37 -6.24
CA TYR A 52 1.34 -14.60 -4.86
C TYR A 52 0.51 -13.43 -4.34
N VAL A 53 -0.51 -13.76 -3.56
CA VAL A 53 -1.25 -12.81 -2.74
C VAL A 53 -0.71 -12.94 -1.33
N SER A 54 -0.17 -11.84 -0.82
CA SER A 54 0.45 -11.76 0.51
C SER A 54 -0.28 -10.74 1.37
N SER A 55 -0.33 -10.99 2.68
CA SER A 55 -0.88 -10.03 3.63
C SER A 55 -0.32 -10.19 5.04
N ILE A 56 -0.36 -9.07 5.78
CA ILE A 56 -0.07 -8.97 7.21
C ILE A 56 -1.28 -8.32 7.87
N THR A 57 -1.90 -9.01 8.83
CA THR A 57 -3.06 -8.50 9.57
C THR A 57 -2.64 -7.50 10.64
N ALA A 58 -3.33 -6.36 10.73
CA ALA A 58 -3.08 -5.37 11.79
C ALA A 58 -3.39 -5.94 13.18
N GLY A 59 -2.59 -5.56 14.18
CA GLY A 59 -2.75 -5.99 15.57
C GLY A 59 -2.27 -7.41 15.86
N THR A 60 -2.70 -8.43 15.10
CA THR A 60 -2.25 -9.83 15.29
C THR A 60 -0.96 -10.15 14.54
N HIS A 61 -0.61 -9.34 13.54
CA HIS A 61 0.51 -9.54 12.62
C HIS A 61 0.46 -10.89 11.91
N ALA A 62 -0.73 -11.49 11.79
CA ALA A 62 -0.91 -12.77 11.15
C ALA A 62 -0.47 -12.70 9.68
N LEU A 63 0.29 -13.70 9.27
CA LEU A 63 0.96 -13.76 7.98
C LEU A 63 0.22 -14.73 7.06
N SER A 64 -0.21 -14.23 5.90
CA SER A 64 -0.83 -15.06 4.86
C SER A 64 -0.10 -14.87 3.53
N CYS A 65 0.20 -15.98 2.85
CA CYS A 65 0.74 -15.98 1.50
C CYS A 65 0.31 -17.24 0.75
N SER A 66 -0.36 -17.06 -0.37
CA SER A 66 -0.78 -18.13 -1.28
C SER A 66 -0.73 -17.62 -2.72
N THR A 67 -0.79 -18.50 -3.70
CA THR A 67 -0.99 -18.09 -5.10
C THR A 67 -2.40 -17.55 -5.30
N ASN A 68 -2.66 -16.87 -6.42
CA ASN A 68 -4.00 -16.40 -6.80
C ASN A 68 -5.08 -17.51 -6.87
N ASN A 69 -4.69 -18.77 -7.07
CA ASN A 69 -5.58 -19.94 -6.99
C ASN A 69 -5.54 -20.66 -5.63
N ASN A 70 -5.17 -19.96 -4.55
CA ASN A 70 -5.14 -20.43 -3.16
C ASN A 70 -4.16 -21.58 -2.84
N ARG A 71 -3.18 -21.88 -3.71
CA ARG A 71 -2.10 -22.82 -3.35
C ARG A 71 -1.20 -22.19 -2.28
N PRO A 72 -1.02 -22.79 -1.10
CA PRO A 72 -0.20 -22.21 -0.04
C PRO A 72 1.25 -21.96 -0.50
N CYS A 73 1.85 -20.88 -0.02
CA CYS A 73 3.27 -20.64 -0.22
C CYS A 73 4.09 -21.65 0.60
N GLY A 74 4.84 -22.53 -0.07
CA GLY A 74 5.67 -23.54 0.61
C GLY A 74 6.90 -22.99 1.36
N ALA A 75 7.06 -21.67 1.40
CA ALA A 75 8.08 -21.00 2.22
C ALA A 75 7.46 -20.26 3.42
N LEU A 76 6.14 -20.34 3.62
CA LEU A 76 5.45 -19.71 4.73
C LEU A 76 5.27 -20.72 5.87
N HIS A 77 6.31 -20.87 6.69
CA HIS A 77 6.34 -21.84 7.79
C HIS A 77 6.99 -21.22 9.03
N GLY A 78 6.19 -20.75 10.00
CA GLY A 78 6.69 -20.20 11.26
C GLY A 78 7.40 -18.84 11.16
N TYR A 79 7.67 -18.34 9.96
CA TYR A 79 8.24 -17.02 9.68
C TYR A 79 7.76 -16.47 8.33
N ALA A 80 7.98 -15.17 8.10
CA ALA A 80 7.59 -14.49 6.87
C ALA A 80 8.37 -15.02 5.66
N CYS A 81 7.65 -15.39 4.59
CA CYS A 81 8.29 -15.80 3.35
C CYS A 81 8.81 -14.58 2.56
N LYS A 82 9.63 -14.83 1.53
CA LYS A 82 10.20 -13.77 0.68
C LYS A 82 9.14 -12.81 0.09
N HIS A 83 7.93 -13.30 -0.21
CA HIS A 83 6.88 -12.46 -0.79
C HIS A 83 6.32 -11.47 0.23
N ILE A 84 6.21 -11.86 1.50
CA ILE A 84 5.79 -10.97 2.59
C ILE A 84 6.85 -9.89 2.83
N HIS A 85 8.14 -10.26 2.80
CA HIS A 85 9.21 -9.27 2.87
C HIS A 85 9.14 -8.27 1.72
N GLN A 86 8.99 -8.74 0.47
CA GLN A 86 8.86 -7.87 -0.69
C GLN A 86 7.63 -6.96 -0.62
N LEU A 87 6.50 -7.48 -0.14
CA LEU A 87 5.29 -6.68 0.09
C LEU A 87 5.53 -5.58 1.13
N ALA A 88 6.17 -5.92 2.25
CA ALA A 88 6.48 -4.98 3.33
C ALA A 88 7.46 -3.89 2.87
N ASP A 89 8.50 -4.27 2.15
CA ASP A 89 9.48 -3.33 1.60
C ASP A 89 8.81 -2.36 0.61
N GLU A 90 7.95 -2.86 -0.27
CA GLU A 90 7.21 -2.00 -1.20
C GLU A 90 6.21 -1.10 -0.46
N ALA A 91 5.53 -1.60 0.57
CA ALA A 91 4.63 -0.78 1.37
C ALA A 91 5.36 0.39 2.05
N VAL A 92 6.54 0.13 2.61
CA VAL A 92 7.37 1.18 3.23
C VAL A 92 7.87 2.15 2.17
N LEU A 93 8.26 1.68 0.99
CA LEU A 93 8.66 2.54 -0.13
C LEU A 93 7.51 3.46 -0.58
N GLN A 94 6.30 2.93 -0.70
CA GLN A 94 5.15 3.64 -1.26
C GLN A 94 4.43 4.55 -0.24
N TYR A 95 4.38 4.14 1.03
CA TYR A 95 3.58 4.80 2.07
C TYR A 95 4.40 5.41 3.19
N GLY A 96 5.68 5.07 3.30
CA GLY A 96 6.56 5.45 4.40
C GLY A 96 6.40 4.56 5.63
N LEU A 97 7.50 4.34 6.35
CA LEU A 97 7.55 3.46 7.53
C LEU A 97 6.51 3.84 8.58
N ASP A 98 6.41 5.12 8.95
CA ASP A 98 5.50 5.64 9.98
C ASP A 98 4.02 5.32 9.70
N ARG A 99 3.62 5.39 8.42
CA ARG A 99 2.23 5.15 8.05
C ARG A 99 1.90 3.67 8.13
N VAL A 100 2.82 2.84 7.64
CA VAL A 100 2.65 1.38 7.64
C VAL A 100 2.69 0.84 9.08
N SER A 101 3.64 1.30 9.90
CA SER A 101 3.77 0.87 11.29
C SER A 101 2.55 1.24 12.12
N ARG A 102 2.06 2.49 12.01
CA ARG A 102 0.83 2.93 12.66
C ARG A 102 -0.38 2.13 12.19
N TYR A 103 -0.51 1.87 10.90
CA TYR A 103 -1.62 1.09 10.36
C TYR A 103 -1.62 -0.35 10.89
N LEU A 104 -0.44 -0.97 10.99
CA LEU A 104 -0.29 -2.34 11.50
C LEU A 104 -0.32 -2.43 13.04
N GLY A 105 -0.27 -1.30 13.74
CA GLY A 105 -0.18 -1.26 15.20
C GLY A 105 1.13 -1.86 15.71
N VAL A 106 2.26 -1.55 15.07
CA VAL A 106 3.58 -2.04 15.47
C VAL A 106 4.53 -0.87 15.76
N GLU A 107 5.29 -0.99 16.84
CA GLU A 107 6.37 -0.07 17.17
C GLU A 107 7.67 -0.57 16.54
N VAL A 108 8.27 0.24 15.66
CA VAL A 108 9.54 -0.08 15.00
C VAL A 108 10.62 0.78 15.65
N PRO A 109 11.63 0.17 16.31
CA PRO A 109 12.73 0.92 16.91
C PRO A 109 13.49 1.73 15.85
N GLU A 110 14.06 2.85 16.26
CA GLU A 110 14.83 3.72 15.37
C GLU A 110 15.96 2.94 14.66
N GLY A 111 16.11 3.15 13.35
CA GLY A 111 17.11 2.47 12.53
C GLY A 111 16.78 1.01 12.17
N GLN A 112 15.64 0.46 12.61
CA GLN A 112 15.23 -0.90 12.25
C GLN A 112 14.22 -0.95 11.09
N SER A 113 14.12 -2.12 10.46
CA SER A 113 13.13 -2.37 9.41
C SER A 113 11.78 -2.79 9.99
N LEU A 114 10.70 -2.54 9.25
CA LEU A 114 9.35 -2.97 9.65
C LEU A 114 9.29 -4.46 10.04
N MET A 115 9.97 -5.30 9.25
CA MET A 115 9.93 -6.76 9.43
C MET A 115 10.69 -7.26 10.65
N SER A 116 11.57 -6.46 11.30
CA SER A 116 12.20 -6.87 12.55
C SER A 116 11.23 -6.83 13.74
N ALA A 117 10.20 -5.99 13.66
CA ALA A 117 9.20 -5.79 14.69
C ALA A 117 7.93 -6.65 14.51
N ILE A 118 7.73 -7.21 13.31
CA ILE A 118 6.57 -8.05 12.99
C ILE A 118 6.84 -9.50 13.40
N LYS A 119 6.02 -9.99 14.32
CA LYS A 119 5.98 -11.40 14.72
C LYS A 119 4.53 -11.80 14.87
N GLY A 120 4.06 -12.72 14.03
CA GLY A 120 2.70 -13.20 14.10
C GLY A 120 2.55 -14.62 13.57
N PRO A 121 1.41 -15.26 13.86
CA PRO A 121 1.14 -16.61 13.40
C PRO A 121 0.96 -16.66 11.89
N VAL A 122 1.15 -17.84 11.30
CA VAL A 122 0.71 -18.08 9.92
C VAL A 122 -0.79 -18.32 9.91
N GLU A 123 -1.52 -17.60 9.07
CA GLU A 123 -2.96 -17.74 8.88
C GLU A 123 -3.29 -17.90 7.39
N ARG A 124 -4.32 -18.69 7.09
CA ARG A 124 -4.80 -18.86 5.72
C ARG A 124 -5.93 -17.88 5.43
N THR A 125 -5.62 -16.87 4.64
CA THR A 125 -6.63 -15.93 4.12
C THR A 125 -6.90 -16.23 2.64
N PRO A 126 -8.16 -16.19 2.18
CA PRO A 126 -8.48 -16.34 0.75
C PRO A 126 -7.83 -15.24 -0.11
N ALA A 127 -7.17 -15.65 -1.19
CA ALA A 127 -6.48 -14.74 -2.10
C ALA A 127 -7.43 -13.89 -2.97
N ALA A 128 -8.63 -14.42 -3.23
CA ALA A 128 -9.56 -13.89 -4.23
C ALA A 128 -9.98 -12.44 -3.98
N VAL A 129 -10.17 -12.04 -2.71
CA VAL A 129 -10.60 -10.67 -2.35
C VAL A 129 -9.53 -9.65 -2.74
N VAL A 130 -8.28 -9.89 -2.34
CA VAL A 130 -7.16 -9.00 -2.66
C VAL A 130 -6.88 -9.01 -4.17
N PHE A 131 -6.92 -10.18 -4.80
CA PHE A 131 -6.69 -10.29 -6.24
C PHE A 131 -7.77 -9.55 -7.05
N SER A 132 -9.04 -9.61 -6.64
CA SER A 132 -10.12 -8.86 -7.28
C SER A 132 -9.94 -7.34 -7.16
N ARG A 133 -9.43 -6.86 -6.02
CA ARG A 133 -9.07 -5.44 -5.81
C ARG A 133 -7.92 -5.01 -6.71
N PHE A 134 -6.93 -5.89 -6.92
CA PHE A 134 -5.87 -5.67 -7.89
C PHE A 134 -6.40 -5.57 -9.33
N LEU A 135 -7.26 -6.50 -9.77
CA LEU A 135 -7.86 -6.45 -11.11
C LEU A 135 -8.67 -5.16 -11.31
N ARG A 136 -9.39 -4.70 -10.28
CA ARG A 136 -10.08 -3.40 -10.32
C ARG A 136 -9.12 -2.23 -10.52
N HIS A 137 -7.94 -2.27 -9.92
CA HIS A 137 -6.93 -1.23 -10.15
C HIS A 137 -6.35 -1.27 -11.56
N LEU A 138 -6.20 -2.46 -12.15
CA LEU A 138 -5.75 -2.60 -13.54
C LEU A 138 -6.76 -2.02 -14.53
N ALA A 139 -8.06 -2.11 -14.25
CA ALA A 139 -9.09 -1.50 -15.10
C ALA A 139 -8.91 0.02 -15.27
N TYR A 140 -8.26 0.71 -14.33
CA TYR A 140 -7.93 2.14 -14.51
C TYR A 140 -6.90 2.39 -15.61
N LEU A 141 -6.12 1.40 -16.00
CA LEU A 141 -5.18 1.51 -17.13
C LEU A 141 -5.90 1.47 -18.49
N GLU A 142 -7.15 1.02 -18.52
CA GLU A 142 -7.96 0.98 -19.74
C GLU A 142 -8.62 2.33 -20.05
N VAL A 143 -8.62 3.25 -19.08
CA VAL A 143 -9.17 4.60 -19.25
C VAL A 143 -8.08 5.51 -19.83
N PRO A 144 -8.38 6.31 -20.88
CA PRO A 144 -7.44 7.31 -21.39
C PRO A 144 -6.98 8.25 -20.28
N ASP A 145 -5.71 8.66 -20.33
CA ASP A 145 -5.24 9.72 -19.46
C ASP A 145 -6.00 11.01 -19.75
N SER A 146 -6.36 11.75 -18.70
CA SER A 146 -7.05 13.02 -18.83
C SER A 146 -6.39 14.07 -17.96
N THR A 147 -6.21 15.24 -18.54
CA THR A 147 -5.85 16.48 -17.83
C THR A 147 -7.07 17.40 -17.69
N GLU A 148 -8.24 16.94 -18.12
CA GLU A 148 -9.48 17.68 -17.95
C GLU A 148 -9.77 17.83 -16.45
N PRO A 149 -10.22 19.01 -16.01
CA PRO A 149 -10.54 19.23 -14.62
C PRO A 149 -11.67 18.29 -14.20
N LEU A 150 -11.47 17.58 -13.08
CA LEU A 150 -12.55 16.80 -12.46
C LEU A 150 -13.72 17.75 -12.19
N ALA A 151 -14.89 17.42 -12.74
CA ALA A 151 -16.06 18.29 -12.65
C ALA A 151 -16.32 18.64 -11.18
N GLU A 152 -16.30 17.70 -10.26
CA GLU A 152 -16.53 17.92 -8.83
C GLU A 152 -15.54 18.90 -8.19
N LEU A 153 -14.35 19.09 -8.79
CA LEU A 153 -13.37 20.07 -8.32
C LEU A 153 -13.74 21.53 -8.66
N HIS A 154 -14.70 21.78 -9.56
CA HIS A 154 -15.15 23.14 -9.89
C HIS A 154 -15.81 23.86 -8.70
N TRP A 155 -16.32 23.11 -7.71
CA TRP A 155 -16.87 23.67 -6.48
C TRP A 155 -15.79 24.22 -5.53
N PHE A 156 -14.53 23.83 -5.71
CA PHE A 156 -13.43 24.33 -4.90
C PHE A 156 -12.71 25.46 -5.63
N PRO A 157 -12.43 26.59 -4.97
CA PRO A 157 -11.71 27.70 -5.59
C PRO A 157 -10.32 27.22 -6.02
N ALA A 158 -10.04 27.31 -7.32
CA ALA A 158 -8.72 27.03 -7.85
C ALA A 158 -7.70 27.97 -7.19
N THR A 159 -6.69 27.41 -6.51
CA THR A 159 -5.55 28.19 -6.04
C THR A 159 -4.82 28.73 -7.26
N ARG A 160 -5.14 29.99 -7.58
CA ARG A 160 -4.61 30.84 -8.64
C ARG A 160 -3.28 30.33 -9.24
N ALA A 161 -3.28 30.04 -10.54
CA ALA A 161 -2.05 30.05 -11.33
C ALA A 161 -1.44 31.45 -11.19
N VAL A 162 -0.32 31.54 -10.48
CA VAL A 162 0.50 32.74 -10.44
C VAL A 162 1.06 32.94 -11.85
N ARG A 163 0.75 34.08 -12.47
CA ARG A 163 1.46 34.59 -13.64
C ARG A 163 2.80 35.14 -13.21
#